data_AF-A0A177GD32-F1
#
_entry.id   AF-A0A177GD32-F1
#
_cell.length_a   1.000
_cell.length_b   1.000
_cell.length_c   1.000
_cell.angle_alpha   90.00
_cell.angle_beta   90.00
_cell.angle_gamma   90.00
#
_symmetry.space_group_name_H-M   'P 1'
#
loop_
_entity.id
_entity.type
_entity.pdbx_description
1 polymer ?
#
loop_
_entity_poly.entity_id
_entity_poly.type
_entity_poly.pdbx_seq_one_letter_code
_entity_poly.pdbx_strand_id
1 'polypeptide(L)'
;MLVVDEAGMVGSRQMERVLSVAHEAGAKVVLVGDPEQLQAIEAGGAFRAVAERVGSVEITTVRRQREGWQQAATKELATGRTGGGAGAL
;
A
#
# COMPACT_ATOMS: atom_id res chain seq x y z
N MET A 1 -4.05 17.50 9.88
CA MET A 1 -3.31 16.51 9.06
C MET A 1 -3.99 15.17 9.23
N LEU A 2 -4.21 14.44 8.13
CA LEU A 2 -4.87 13.13 8.11
C LEU A 2 -3.89 12.09 7.54
N VAL A 3 -3.77 10.95 8.20
CA VAL A 3 -3.01 9.80 7.71
C VAL A 3 -3.98 8.64 7.53
N VAL A 4 -4.00 8.03 6.35
CA VAL A 4 -4.84 6.88 6.03
C VAL A 4 -3.93 5.68 5.81
N ASP A 5 -3.97 4.72 6.71
CA ASP A 5 -3.27 3.44 6.57
C ASP A 5 -4.13 2.43 5.80
N GLU A 6 -3.49 1.47 5.14
CA GLU A 6 -4.12 0.51 4.23
C GLU A 6 -5.06 1.16 3.20
N ALA A 7 -4.63 2.30 2.62
CA ALA A 7 -5.40 3.08 1.67
C ALA A 7 -5.77 2.29 0.39
N GLY A 8 -5.04 1.22 0.07
CA GLY A 8 -5.39 0.26 -1.00
C GLY A 8 -6.73 -0.46 -0.76
N MET A 9 -7.17 -0.58 0.49
CA MET A 9 -8.44 -1.20 0.87
C MET A 9 -9.62 -0.23 0.83
N VAL A 10 -9.39 1.06 0.59
CA VAL A 10 -10.44 2.09 0.55
C VAL A 10 -11.01 2.21 -0.86
N GLY A 11 -12.33 2.03 -0.98
CA GLY A 11 -13.05 2.23 -2.24
C GLY A 11 -13.04 3.68 -2.72
N SER A 12 -13.07 3.89 -4.03
CA SER A 12 -12.90 5.23 -4.65
C SER A 12 -13.91 6.28 -4.16
N ARG A 13 -15.19 5.90 -3.97
CA ARG A 13 -16.21 6.81 -3.42
C ARG A 13 -15.95 7.22 -1.98
N GLN A 14 -15.41 6.31 -1.16
CA GLN A 14 -15.06 6.63 0.22
C GLN A 14 -13.83 7.54 0.27
N MET A 15 -12.83 7.27 -0.58
CA MET A 15 -11.64 8.11 -0.70
C MET A 15 -12.01 9.53 -1.10
N GLU A 16 -12.89 9.71 -2.10
CA GLU A 16 -13.36 11.03 -2.53
C GLU A 16 -13.97 11.84 -1.38
N ARG A 17 -14.90 11.25 -0.61
CA ARG A 17 -15.53 11.93 0.53
C ARG A 17 -14.50 12.37 1.59
N VAL A 18 -13.54 11.51 1.90
CA VAL A 18 -12.50 11.80 2.88
C VAL A 18 -11.58 12.93 2.40
N LEU A 19 -11.15 12.88 1.13
CA LEU A 19 -10.29 13.89 0.53
C LEU A 19 -11.00 15.25 0.41
N SER A 20 -12.30 15.26 0.08
CA SER A 20 -13.11 16.48 -0.01
C SER A 20 -13.17 17.21 1.34
N VAL A 21 -13.53 16.49 2.42
CA VAL A 21 -13.57 17.06 3.77
C VAL A 21 -12.18 17.53 4.22
N ALA A 22 -11.13 16.76 3.94
CA ALA A 22 -9.77 17.16 4.27
C ALA A 22 -9.34 18.42 3.50
N HIS A 23 -9.76 18.56 2.24
CA HIS A 23 -9.49 19.75 1.43
C HIS A 23 -10.22 20.98 1.98
N GLU A 24 -11.51 20.88 2.31
CA GLU A 24 -12.29 21.95 2.93
C GLU A 24 -11.67 22.43 4.25
N ALA A 25 -11.13 21.49 5.04
CA ALA A 25 -10.43 21.78 6.29
C ALA A 25 -8.99 22.31 6.11
N GLY A 26 -8.49 22.41 4.87
CA GLY A 26 -7.09 22.79 4.59
C GLY A 26 -6.06 21.80 5.14
N ALA A 27 -6.44 20.54 5.33
CA ALA A 27 -5.60 19.53 5.96
C ALA A 27 -4.70 18.82 4.93
N LYS A 28 -3.41 18.69 5.28
CA LYS A 28 -2.50 17.76 4.58
C LYS A 28 -2.98 16.31 4.78
N VAL A 29 -3.05 15.55 3.69
CA VAL A 29 -3.36 14.12 3.68
C VAL A 29 -2.12 13.31 3.31
N VAL A 30 -1.88 12.21 4.03
CA VAL A 30 -0.85 11.21 3.71
C VAL A 30 -1.54 9.85 3.58
N LEU A 31 -1.36 9.19 2.44
CA LEU A 31 -1.90 7.86 2.18
C LEU A 31 -0.78 6.84 2.29
N VAL A 32 -1.02 5.78 3.06
CA VAL A 32 -0.09 4.67 3.31
C VAL A 32 -0.80 3.39 2.93
N GLY A 33 -0.11 2.50 2.23
CA GLY A 33 -0.65 1.22 1.78
C GLY A 33 0.16 0.67 0.61
N ASP A 34 -0.23 -0.51 0.15
CA ASP A 34 0.38 -1.18 -0.99
C ASP A 34 -0.53 -1.06 -2.23
N PRO A 35 -0.09 -0.36 -3.30
CA PRO A 35 -0.88 -0.20 -4.53
C PRO A 35 -1.00 -1.49 -5.36
N GLU A 36 -0.17 -2.50 -5.09
CA GLU A 36 -0.13 -3.79 -5.78
C GLU A 36 -0.84 -4.91 -5.00
N GLN A 37 -1.32 -4.63 -3.78
CA GLN A 37 -2.07 -5.60 -2.97
C GLN A 37 -3.39 -5.98 -3.66
N LEU A 38 -3.71 -7.28 -3.66
CA LEU A 38 -4.89 -7.87 -4.31
C LEU A 38 -6.15 -7.04 -4.04
N GLN A 39 -6.67 -6.42 -5.10
CA GLN A 39 -7.78 -5.49 -5.02
C GLN A 39 -8.99 -6.20 -4.40
N ALA A 40 -9.52 -5.65 -3.30
CA ALA A 40 -10.90 -5.96 -2.97
C ALA A 40 -11.75 -5.50 -4.15
N ILE A 41 -12.86 -6.19 -4.42
CA ILE A 41 -13.63 -6.15 -5.67
C ILE A 41 -14.13 -4.73 -6.10
N GLU A 42 -13.91 -3.69 -5.29
CA GLU A 42 -14.10 -2.26 -5.61
C GLU A 42 -13.01 -1.30 -5.06
N ALA A 43 -11.96 -1.79 -4.39
CA ALA A 43 -11.01 -0.98 -3.62
C ALA A 43 -9.60 -1.00 -4.21
N GLY A 44 -8.98 0.19 -4.30
CA GLY A 44 -7.59 0.36 -4.71
C GLY A 44 -7.39 1.24 -5.95
N GLY A 45 -8.42 1.44 -6.78
CA GLY A 45 -8.31 2.29 -7.98
C GLY A 45 -7.96 3.75 -7.66
N ALA A 46 -8.59 4.35 -6.65
CA ALA A 46 -8.30 5.73 -6.26
C ALA A 46 -6.90 5.88 -5.62
N PHE A 47 -6.51 4.97 -4.73
CA PHE A 47 -5.19 5.01 -4.11
C PHE A 47 -4.07 4.86 -5.15
N ARG A 48 -4.20 3.86 -6.04
CA ARG A 48 -3.28 3.66 -7.17
C ARG A 48 -3.22 4.89 -8.07
N ALA A 49 -4.37 5.45 -8.46
CA ALA A 49 -4.41 6.62 -9.32
C ALA A 49 -3.80 7.88 -8.67
N VAL A 50 -3.91 8.02 -7.35
CA VAL A 50 -3.24 9.11 -6.61
C VAL A 50 -1.73 8.87 -6.58
N ALA A 51 -1.28 7.65 -6.28
CA ALA A 51 0.15 7.31 -6.27
C ALA A 51 0.81 7.54 -7.64
N GLU A 52 0.15 7.15 -8.74
CA GLU A 52 0.64 7.34 -10.11
C GLU A 52 0.70 8.83 -10.53
N ARG A 53 -0.26 9.66 -10.08
CA ARG A 53 -0.34 11.08 -10.49
C ARG A 53 0.48 12.03 -9.62
N VAL A 54 0.51 11.79 -8.31
CA VAL A 54 1.19 12.66 -7.33
C VAL A 54 2.61 12.19 -7.04
N GLY A 55 2.90 10.92 -7.32
CA GLY A 55 4.12 10.24 -6.90
C GLY A 55 3.99 9.69 -5.48
N SER A 56 4.86 8.74 -5.16
CA SER A 56 4.91 8.07 -3.86
C SER A 56 6.36 7.85 -3.41
N VAL A 57 6.52 7.53 -2.13
CA VAL A 57 7.80 7.06 -1.57
C VAL A 57 7.60 5.62 -1.15
N GLU A 58 8.48 4.73 -1.61
CA GLU A 58 8.42 3.31 -1.29
C GLU A 58 9.28 2.96 -0.07
N ILE A 59 8.74 2.12 0.82
CA ILE A 59 9.48 1.53 1.93
C ILE A 59 9.98 0.15 1.50
N THR A 60 11.28 0.04 1.24
CA THR A 60 11.89 -1.19 0.70
C THR A 60 12.54 -2.08 1.77
N THR A 61 12.68 -1.58 3.01
CA THR A 61 13.38 -2.28 4.09
C THR A 61 12.40 -3.08 4.96
N VAL A 62 12.54 -4.40 4.97
CA VAL A 62 11.81 -5.28 5.89
C VAL A 62 12.44 -5.20 7.27
N ARG A 63 11.70 -4.67 8.26
CA ARG A 63 12.17 -4.55 9.65
C ARG A 63 11.55 -5.56 10.62
N ARG A 64 10.42 -6.18 10.25
CA ARG A 64 9.67 -7.09 11.13
C ARG A 64 10.35 -8.45 11.23
N GLN A 65 10.80 -8.99 10.11
CA GLN A 65 11.55 -10.25 10.02
C GLN A 65 13.03 -9.99 10.35
N ARG A 66 13.61 -10.80 11.25
CA ARG A 66 15.01 -10.67 11.69
C ARG A 66 15.95 -11.63 10.97
N GLU A 67 15.43 -12.80 10.58
CA GLU A 67 16.17 -13.80 9.83
C GLU A 67 16.18 -13.48 8.33
N GLY A 68 17.33 -13.65 7.67
CA GLY A 68 17.49 -13.32 6.25
C GLY A 68 16.53 -14.06 5.32
N TRP A 69 16.25 -15.35 5.62
CA TRP A 69 15.31 -16.16 4.83
C TRP A 69 13.88 -15.65 4.93
N GLN A 70 13.46 -15.14 6.09
CA GLN A 70 12.11 -14.59 6.29
C GLN A 70 11.92 -13.26 5.55
N GLN A 71 12.98 -12.44 5.50
CA GLN A 71 12.98 -11.19 4.72
C GLN A 71 12.90 -11.49 3.22
N ALA A 72 13.69 -12.45 2.74
CA ALA A 72 13.68 -12.89 1.34
C ALA A 72 12.29 -13.43 0.94
N ALA A 73 11.72 -14.33 1.75
CA ALA A 73 10.38 -14.87 1.53
C ALA A 73 9.31 -13.77 1.51
N THR A 74 9.37 -12.79 2.43
CA THR A 74 8.42 -11.66 2.48
C THR A 74 8.48 -10.82 1.19
N LYS A 75 9.69 -10.58 0.67
CA LYS A 75 9.89 -9.82 -0.58
C LYS A 75 9.42 -10.59 -1.81
N GLU A 76 9.63 -11.90 -1.83
CA GLU A 76 9.12 -12.78 -2.90
C GLU A 76 7.60 -12.79 -2.92
N LEU A 77 6.95 -12.91 -1.76
CA LEU A 77 5.49 -12.86 -1.62
C LEU A 77 4.91 -11.52 -2.07
N ALA A 78 5.50 -10.39 -1.64
CA ALA A 78 5.05 -9.06 -2.03
C ALA A 78 5.18 -8.79 -3.55
N THR A 79 6.07 -9.49 -4.25
CA THR A 79 6.29 -9.33 -5.70
C THR A 79 5.63 -10.43 -6.54
N GLY A 80 4.83 -11.31 -5.93
CA GLY A 80 4.17 -12.43 -6.61
C GLY A 80 5.12 -13.50 -7.15
N ARG A 81 6.41 -13.51 -6.74
CA ARG A 81 7.41 -14.49 -7.17
C ARG A 81 7.40 -15.69 -6.22
N THR A 82 6.38 -16.52 -6.31
CA THR A 82 6.16 -17.66 -5.38
C THR A 82 7.01 -18.92 -5.68
N GLY A 83 8.00 -18.84 -6.58
CA GLY A 83 8.75 -20.00 -7.06
C GLY A 83 10.08 -20.32 -6.34
N GLY A 84 10.60 -19.45 -5.47
CA GLY A 84 11.99 -19.57 -4.97
C GLY A 84 12.16 -20.05 -3.53
N GLY A 85 11.23 -19.70 -2.62
CA GLY A 85 11.48 -19.72 -1.17
C GLY A 85 11.05 -20.94 -0.36
N ALA A 86 10.74 -22.10 -0.96
CA ALA A 86 10.29 -23.30 -0.21
C ALA A 86 11.27 -24.49 -0.29
N GLY A 87 12.53 -24.27 -0.69
CA GLY A 87 13.46 -25.35 -1.04
C GLY A 87 14.80 -25.41 -0.27
N ALA A 88 14.95 -24.71 0.85
CA ALA A 88 16.19 -24.77 1.64
C ALA A 88 15.90 -24.81 3.15
N LEU A 89 15.39 -25.97 3.59
CA LEU A 89 15.55 -26.49 4.95
C LEU A 89 16.11 -27.90 4.86
#